data_AF-A0AA39L1X4-F1
#
_entry.id   AF-A0AA39L1X4-F1
#
_cell.length_a   1.000
_cell.length_b   1.000
_cell.length_c   1.000
_cell.angle_alpha   90.00
_cell.angle_beta   90.00
_cell.angle_gamma   90.00
#
_symmetry.space_group_name_H-M   'P 1'
#
loop_
_entity.id
_entity.type
_entity.pdbx_description
1 polymer ?
#
loop_
_entity_poly.entity_id
_entity_poly.type
_entity_poly.pdbx_seq_one_letter_code
_entity_poly.pdbx_strand_id
1 'polypeptide(L)'
;MPPNSSSAAVNATNLKDNEITPIEIPSKNKLRWYEPETKILWVNVIFIVTLHVISLYYFITFPYTEHKFLLVWTWITAYIHGFGIVAGAHRLWAHRSYKAKLPLRIILALCFFSTGQNSIFNWVRDHRVHHKYTDTEADPHNSHRGFWFSHVGWLMIKKKDEVRQRGRGIDMTDILEDPVVQFFDRYFSIINPILSFVVPVFIPVYFLNQSLKWTIVTQIFMRYPWLLNITWSVNSFAHLFGYHAYDKSIRPTQNIFVSFVTGGEGWHNYHHVFPWDYKANEFKSFWFNPTSLWLDVFHKLGLVYDLRRATPDHIEKLAKRKGDGTRHSQQEFSQKAVDCSY
;
A
#
# COMPACT_ATOMS: atom_id res chain seq x y z
N MET A 1 71.14 13.65 -25.03
CA MET A 1 72.01 14.63 -24.36
C MET A 1 71.30 15.99 -24.39
N PRO A 2 71.10 16.66 -23.25
CA PRO A 2 70.72 18.09 -23.17
C PRO A 2 71.98 18.96 -23.45
N PRO A 3 71.94 20.31 -23.63
CA PRO A 3 71.32 21.32 -22.75
C PRO A 3 70.66 22.49 -23.55
N ASN A 4 70.03 23.54 -23.01
CA ASN A 4 70.42 24.47 -21.96
C ASN A 4 69.22 25.35 -21.56
N SER A 5 69.16 25.70 -20.28
CA SER A 5 68.27 26.70 -19.69
C SER A 5 68.87 28.10 -19.76
N SER A 6 68.08 29.12 -20.11
CA SER A 6 68.32 30.49 -19.65
C SER A 6 67.00 31.23 -19.43
N SER A 7 66.87 31.79 -18.24
CA SER A 7 65.76 32.59 -17.70
C SER A 7 65.56 33.93 -18.41
N ALA A 8 64.31 34.35 -18.57
CA ALA A 8 63.94 35.77 -18.47
C ALA A 8 62.52 35.88 -17.90
N ALA A 9 62.39 36.76 -16.92
CA ALA A 9 61.21 36.97 -16.10
C ALA A 9 60.08 37.71 -16.84
N VAL A 10 58.85 37.30 -16.48
CA VAL A 10 57.63 38.10 -16.28
C VAL A 10 57.40 39.30 -17.21
N ASN A 11 56.40 39.17 -18.07
CA ASN A 11 55.49 40.28 -18.38
C ASN A 11 54.06 39.82 -18.11
N ALA A 12 53.52 40.29 -16.98
CA ALA A 12 52.10 40.27 -16.70
C ALA A 12 51.44 41.33 -17.57
N THR A 13 50.58 40.93 -18.52
CA THR A 13 49.44 41.71 -19.01
C THR A 13 48.67 40.90 -20.06
N ASN A 14 47.33 40.99 -19.98
CA ASN A 14 46.31 40.35 -20.81
C ASN A 14 45.80 38.97 -20.37
N LEU A 15 45.19 38.93 -19.18
CA LEU A 15 43.95 38.17 -19.02
C LEU A 15 42.86 38.95 -19.76
N LYS A 16 42.50 38.51 -20.97
CA LYS A 16 41.23 38.87 -21.60
C LYS A 16 40.34 37.63 -21.55
N ASP A 17 39.13 37.87 -21.09
CA ASP A 17 38.11 36.90 -20.75
C ASP A 17 37.79 35.98 -21.94
N ASN A 18 38.10 34.69 -21.79
CA ASN A 18 37.42 33.67 -22.57
C ASN A 18 36.02 33.53 -21.97
N GLU A 19 35.02 34.10 -22.62
CA GLU A 19 33.61 33.87 -22.33
C GLU A 19 33.33 32.36 -22.36
N ILE A 20 33.20 31.77 -21.17
CA ILE A 20 32.58 30.46 -20.99
C ILE A 20 31.09 30.71 -21.21
N THR A 21 30.58 30.35 -22.39
CA THR A 21 29.14 30.31 -22.61
C THR A 21 28.54 29.31 -21.62
N PRO A 22 27.60 29.74 -20.75
CA PRO A 22 26.91 28.81 -19.87
C PRO A 22 26.17 27.80 -20.72
N ILE A 23 26.42 26.51 -20.49
CA ILE A 23 25.53 25.46 -20.99
C ILE A 23 24.17 25.75 -20.37
N GLU A 24 23.21 26.22 -21.17
CA GLU A 24 21.81 26.30 -20.76
C GLU A 24 21.35 24.89 -20.43
N ILE A 25 21.31 24.58 -19.13
CA ILE A 25 20.54 23.46 -18.63
C ILE A 25 19.10 23.82 -18.96
N PRO A 26 18.38 23.05 -19.82
CA PRO A 26 17.00 23.38 -20.14
C PRO A 26 16.24 23.50 -18.84
N SER A 27 15.62 24.66 -18.62
CA SER A 27 14.71 24.81 -17.49
C SER A 27 13.72 23.64 -17.60
N LYS A 28 13.61 22.82 -16.54
CA LYS A 28 12.53 21.83 -16.47
C LYS A 28 11.26 22.66 -16.56
N ASN A 29 10.66 22.72 -17.75
CA ASN A 29 9.31 23.23 -17.92
C ASN A 29 8.49 22.46 -16.89
N LYS A 30 8.05 23.15 -15.83
CA LYS A 30 7.12 22.57 -14.87
C LYS A 30 5.92 22.18 -15.70
N LEU A 31 5.72 20.88 -15.87
CA LEU A 31 4.53 20.33 -16.50
C LEU A 31 3.33 21.02 -15.87
N ARG A 32 2.36 21.38 -16.71
CA ARG A 32 1.12 21.97 -16.17
C ARG A 32 0.47 20.94 -15.25
N TRP A 33 -0.26 21.40 -14.24
CA TRP A 33 -0.84 20.52 -13.21
C TRP A 33 -1.77 19.42 -13.79
N TYR A 34 -2.25 19.59 -15.03
CA TYR A 34 -3.10 18.64 -15.75
C TYR A 34 -2.35 17.78 -16.78
N GLU A 35 -1.06 18.06 -17.05
CA GLU A 35 -0.28 17.29 -18.01
C GLU A 35 0.29 16.03 -17.35
N PRO A 36 0.02 14.84 -17.92
CA PRO A 36 0.52 13.61 -17.35
C PRO A 36 2.04 13.55 -17.54
N GLU A 37 2.77 13.34 -16.45
CA GLU A 37 4.24 13.28 -16.45
C GLU A 37 4.81 12.09 -17.23
N THR A 38 3.97 11.09 -17.51
CA THR A 38 4.31 9.90 -18.29
C THR A 38 3.11 9.47 -19.13
N LYS A 39 3.33 8.53 -20.06
CA LYS A 39 2.29 8.01 -20.95
C LYS A 39 1.08 7.49 -20.19
N ILE A 40 -0.12 7.96 -20.57
CA ILE A 40 -1.41 7.43 -20.09
C ILE A 40 -1.62 5.99 -20.56
N LEU A 41 -2.09 5.15 -19.65
CA LEU A 41 -2.51 3.78 -19.89
C LEU A 41 -4.03 3.77 -20.14
N TRP A 42 -4.45 4.07 -21.36
CA TRP A 42 -5.88 4.23 -21.70
C TRP A 42 -6.75 3.02 -21.38
N VAL A 43 -6.22 1.80 -21.51
CA VAL A 43 -6.93 0.58 -21.12
C VAL A 43 -7.28 0.61 -19.63
N ASN A 44 -6.34 1.01 -18.77
CA ASN A 44 -6.55 1.13 -17.33
C ASN A 44 -7.53 2.27 -17.01
N VAL A 45 -7.41 3.41 -17.69
CA VAL A 45 -8.33 4.55 -17.53
C VAL A 45 -9.76 4.12 -17.84
N ILE A 46 -9.99 3.55 -19.02
CA ILE A 46 -11.32 3.10 -19.46
C ILE A 46 -11.86 2.06 -18.49
N PHE A 47 -11.06 1.03 -18.15
CA PHE A 47 -11.48 -0.01 -17.22
C PHE A 47 -11.89 0.55 -15.86
N ILE A 48 -11.03 1.38 -15.23
CA ILE A 48 -11.29 1.95 -13.91
C ILE A 48 -12.52 2.87 -13.97
N VAL A 49 -12.61 3.76 -14.96
CA VAL A 49 -13.75 4.68 -15.08
C VAL A 49 -15.05 3.93 -15.29
N THR A 50 -15.10 2.99 -16.24
CA THR A 50 -16.30 2.18 -16.49
C THR A 50 -16.71 1.38 -15.27
N LEU A 51 -15.74 0.74 -14.59
CA LEU A 51 -15.99 -0.02 -13.37
C LEU A 51 -16.64 0.86 -12.28
N HIS A 52 -16.12 2.08 -12.06
CA HIS A 52 -16.65 2.98 -11.03
C HIS A 52 -17.98 3.64 -11.42
N VAL A 53 -18.22 3.93 -12.70
CA VAL A 53 -19.52 4.43 -13.17
C VAL A 53 -20.62 3.39 -12.97
N ILE A 54 -20.36 2.13 -13.33
CA ILE A 54 -21.30 1.03 -13.09
C ILE A 54 -21.49 0.80 -11.58
N SER A 55 -20.40 0.88 -10.80
CA SER A 55 -20.46 0.78 -9.34
C SER A 55 -21.36 1.84 -8.73
N LEU A 56 -21.20 3.10 -9.13
CA LEU A 56 -22.00 4.22 -8.64
C LEU A 56 -23.47 4.07 -9.01
N TYR A 57 -23.77 3.64 -10.25
CA TYR A 57 -25.13 3.35 -10.67
C TYR A 57 -25.79 2.30 -9.75
N TYR A 58 -25.16 1.15 -9.57
CA TYR A 58 -25.73 0.11 -8.71
C TYR A 58 -25.71 0.48 -7.23
N PHE A 59 -24.77 1.27 -6.76
CA PHE A 59 -24.81 1.80 -5.41
C PHE A 59 -26.08 2.64 -5.14
N ILE A 60 -26.61 3.30 -6.17
CA ILE A 60 -27.82 4.11 -6.02
C ILE A 60 -29.08 3.25 -6.24
N THR A 61 -29.05 2.33 -7.21
CA THR A 61 -30.26 1.61 -7.65
C THR A 61 -30.41 0.19 -7.11
N PHE A 62 -29.47 -0.31 -6.31
CA PHE A 62 -29.52 -1.68 -5.81
C PHE A 62 -30.72 -1.89 -4.86
N PRO A 63 -31.52 -2.96 -5.00
CA PRO A 63 -32.63 -3.25 -4.08
C PRO A 63 -32.09 -3.85 -2.77
N TYR A 64 -31.62 -2.97 -1.89
CA TYR A 64 -30.93 -3.32 -0.64
C TYR A 64 -31.75 -4.24 0.27
N THR A 65 -33.06 -4.01 0.38
CA THR A 65 -33.97 -4.77 1.24
C THR A 65 -34.19 -6.20 0.74
N GLU A 66 -34.34 -6.36 -0.58
CA GLU A 66 -34.58 -7.66 -1.23
C GLU A 66 -33.34 -8.54 -1.23
N HIS A 67 -32.14 -7.93 -1.32
CA HIS A 67 -30.87 -8.65 -1.47
C HIS A 67 -29.93 -8.50 -0.27
N LYS A 68 -30.48 -8.32 0.94
CA LYS A 68 -29.71 -8.17 2.18
C LYS A 68 -28.67 -9.28 2.42
N PHE A 69 -28.96 -10.52 2.01
CA PHE A 69 -28.00 -11.63 2.14
C PHE A 69 -26.76 -11.44 1.26
N LEU A 70 -26.90 -10.87 0.06
CA LEU A 70 -25.77 -10.56 -0.81
C LEU A 70 -24.91 -9.41 -0.25
N LEU A 71 -25.50 -8.50 0.53
CA LEU A 71 -24.74 -7.48 1.26
C LEU A 71 -23.90 -8.12 2.38
N VAL A 72 -24.48 -9.03 3.16
CA VAL A 72 -23.73 -9.78 4.19
C VAL A 72 -22.59 -10.57 3.56
N TRP A 73 -22.86 -11.27 2.44
CA TRP A 73 -21.83 -11.97 1.68
C TRP A 73 -20.73 -11.04 1.14
N THR A 74 -21.10 -9.85 0.68
CA THR A 74 -20.17 -8.80 0.25
C THR A 74 -19.23 -8.39 1.38
N TRP A 75 -19.75 -8.20 2.59
CA TRP A 75 -18.92 -7.86 3.76
C TRP A 75 -17.98 -9.00 4.16
N ILE A 76 -18.48 -10.24 4.18
CA ILE A 76 -17.66 -11.43 4.51
C ILE A 76 -16.51 -11.57 3.52
N THR A 77 -16.80 -11.53 2.22
CA THR A 77 -15.76 -11.65 1.17
C THR A 77 -14.81 -10.46 1.18
N ALA A 78 -15.30 -9.23 1.34
CA ALA A 78 -14.44 -8.05 1.48
C ALA A 78 -13.47 -8.18 2.67
N TYR A 79 -13.93 -8.71 3.80
CA TYR A 79 -13.09 -8.95 4.97
C TYR A 79 -12.01 -9.99 4.69
N ILE A 80 -12.36 -11.14 4.08
CA ILE A 80 -11.41 -12.19 3.71
C ILE A 80 -10.34 -11.62 2.76
N HIS A 81 -10.75 -10.81 1.78
CA HIS A 81 -9.85 -10.24 0.79
C HIS A 81 -8.91 -9.22 1.44
N GLY A 82 -9.45 -8.30 2.23
CA GLY A 82 -8.67 -7.34 3.00
C GLY A 82 -7.66 -8.03 3.92
N PHE A 83 -8.07 -9.11 4.60
CA PHE A 83 -7.19 -9.90 5.44
C PHE A 83 -5.99 -10.50 4.66
N GLY A 84 -6.21 -10.96 3.42
CA GLY A 84 -5.14 -11.43 2.54
C GLY A 84 -4.11 -10.35 2.19
N ILE A 85 -4.56 -9.10 1.99
CA ILE A 85 -3.66 -7.95 1.78
C ILE A 85 -2.87 -7.68 3.06
N VAL A 86 -3.57 -7.49 4.18
CA VAL A 86 -2.96 -6.99 5.42
C VAL A 86 -2.09 -8.05 6.10
N ALA A 87 -2.65 -9.22 6.42
CA ALA A 87 -1.90 -10.26 7.09
C ALA A 87 -0.87 -10.91 6.14
N GLY A 88 -1.23 -11.07 4.87
CA GLY A 88 -0.39 -11.71 3.84
C GLY A 88 0.58 -10.74 3.17
N ALA A 89 0.14 -10.14 2.06
CA ALA A 89 1.01 -9.35 1.16
C ALA A 89 1.83 -8.29 1.90
N HIS A 90 1.20 -7.61 2.85
CA HIS A 90 1.80 -6.53 3.62
C HIS A 90 2.69 -7.04 4.76
N ARG A 91 2.11 -7.56 5.84
CA ARG A 91 2.85 -7.85 7.08
C ARG A 91 3.78 -9.05 6.94
N LEU A 92 3.32 -10.14 6.30
CA LEU A 92 4.12 -11.36 6.10
C LEU A 92 5.18 -11.17 5.01
N TRP A 93 4.76 -10.93 3.77
CA TRP A 93 5.69 -10.97 2.64
C TRP A 93 6.44 -9.65 2.45
N ALA A 94 5.79 -8.48 2.53
CA ALA A 94 6.52 -7.23 2.31
C ALA A 94 7.42 -6.84 3.48
N HIS A 95 6.93 -6.98 4.71
CA HIS A 95 7.62 -6.52 5.92
C HIS A 95 8.35 -7.60 6.72
N ARG A 96 8.06 -8.88 6.48
CA ARG A 96 8.65 -10.00 7.23
C ARG A 96 8.52 -9.79 8.75
N SER A 97 7.39 -9.23 9.19
CA SER A 97 7.15 -8.86 10.59
C SER A 97 6.82 -10.07 11.48
N TYR A 98 6.50 -11.20 10.85
CA TYR A 98 6.32 -12.50 11.48
C TYR A 98 6.64 -13.62 10.48
N LYS A 99 6.70 -14.86 10.95
CA LYS A 99 6.79 -16.06 10.12
C LYS A 99 5.52 -16.91 10.24
N ALA A 100 5.12 -17.52 9.15
CA ALA A 100 3.95 -18.37 9.06
C ALA A 100 4.32 -19.80 8.61
N LYS A 101 3.66 -20.80 9.18
CA LYS A 101 3.73 -22.18 8.68
C LYS A 101 3.03 -22.31 7.33
N LEU A 102 3.37 -23.36 6.58
CA LEU A 102 2.88 -23.61 5.23
C LEU A 102 1.34 -23.51 5.09
N PRO A 103 0.51 -24.09 5.97
CA PRO A 103 -0.94 -24.00 5.83
C PRO A 103 -1.45 -22.55 5.84
N LEU A 104 -0.94 -21.73 6.77
CA LEU A 104 -1.35 -20.33 6.86
C LEU A 104 -0.82 -19.52 5.67
N ARG A 105 0.39 -19.79 5.17
CA ARG A 105 0.91 -19.13 3.96
C ARG A 105 0.02 -19.39 2.75
N ILE A 106 -0.47 -20.62 2.58
CA ILE A 106 -1.40 -20.98 1.50
C ILE A 106 -2.73 -20.25 1.69
N ILE A 107 -3.30 -20.25 2.90
CA ILE A 107 -4.55 -19.54 3.20
C ILE A 107 -4.43 -18.05 2.88
N LEU A 108 -3.35 -17.39 3.34
CA LEU A 108 -3.13 -15.97 3.07
C LEU A 108 -2.93 -15.69 1.58
N ALA A 109 -2.29 -16.60 0.83
CA ALA A 109 -2.16 -16.46 -0.61
C ALA A 109 -3.52 -16.57 -1.31
N LEU A 110 -4.36 -17.54 -0.93
CA LEU A 110 -5.73 -17.66 -1.44
C LEU A 110 -6.54 -16.38 -1.17
N CYS A 111 -6.47 -15.85 0.05
CA CYS A 111 -7.14 -14.61 0.44
C CYS A 111 -6.60 -13.39 -0.31
N PHE A 112 -5.30 -13.33 -0.61
CA PHE A 112 -4.73 -12.23 -1.37
C PHE A 112 -5.13 -12.30 -2.85
N PHE A 113 -5.09 -13.49 -3.46
CA PHE A 113 -5.47 -13.68 -4.86
C PHE A 113 -6.97 -13.54 -5.13
N SER A 114 -7.82 -13.55 -4.10
CA SER A 114 -9.24 -13.19 -4.23
C SER A 114 -9.49 -11.67 -4.22
N THR A 115 -8.46 -10.85 -4.00
CA THR A 115 -8.58 -9.39 -4.03
C THR A 115 -8.72 -8.83 -5.44
N GLY A 116 -8.24 -9.55 -6.45
CA GLY A 116 -8.16 -9.10 -7.84
C GLY A 116 -7.00 -8.14 -8.12
N GLN A 117 -6.08 -7.95 -7.17
CA GLN A 117 -4.90 -7.11 -7.35
C GLN A 117 -3.77 -7.83 -8.12
N ASN A 118 -2.59 -7.20 -8.19
CA ASN A 118 -1.41 -7.76 -8.82
C ASN A 118 -0.92 -9.03 -8.10
N SER A 119 -0.06 -9.82 -8.77
CA SER A 119 0.75 -10.90 -8.19
C SER A 119 1.45 -10.48 -6.89
N ILE A 120 1.73 -11.42 -5.98
CA ILE A 120 2.41 -11.11 -4.70
C ILE A 120 3.78 -10.48 -4.98
N PHE A 121 4.54 -10.99 -5.95
CA PHE A 121 5.85 -10.40 -6.29
C PHE A 121 5.76 -8.91 -6.64
N ASN A 122 4.88 -8.53 -7.55
CA ASN A 122 4.75 -7.12 -7.97
C ASN A 122 4.22 -6.24 -6.83
N TRP A 123 3.25 -6.73 -6.05
CA TRP A 123 2.70 -5.99 -4.92
C TRP A 123 3.78 -5.72 -3.87
N VAL A 124 4.50 -6.77 -3.45
CA VAL A 124 5.58 -6.68 -2.46
C VAL A 124 6.72 -5.79 -2.94
N ARG A 125 7.12 -5.94 -4.21
CA ARG A 125 8.18 -5.08 -4.79
C ARG A 125 7.77 -3.61 -4.71
N ASP A 126 6.59 -3.27 -5.20
CA ASP A 126 6.12 -1.88 -5.22
C ASP A 126 5.98 -1.33 -3.80
N HIS A 127 5.50 -2.13 -2.85
CA HIS A 127 5.38 -1.74 -1.44
C HIS A 127 6.74 -1.53 -0.76
N ARG A 128 7.73 -2.39 -1.04
CA ARG A 128 9.12 -2.21 -0.56
C ARG A 128 9.78 -0.97 -1.16
N VAL A 129 9.53 -0.67 -2.44
CA VAL A 129 9.98 0.59 -3.05
C VAL A 129 9.35 1.77 -2.34
N HIS A 130 8.03 1.72 -2.13
CA HIS A 130 7.29 2.76 -1.42
C HIS A 130 7.93 3.04 -0.06
N HIS A 131 8.09 2.05 0.82
CA HIS A 131 8.72 2.27 2.13
C HIS A 131 10.16 2.78 2.09
N LYS A 132 10.96 2.35 1.11
CA LYS A 132 12.37 2.76 1.02
C LYS A 132 12.52 4.19 0.49
N TYR A 133 11.58 4.63 -0.33
CA TYR A 133 11.64 5.89 -1.06
C TYR A 133 10.38 6.73 -0.87
N THR A 134 9.73 6.58 0.29
CA THR A 134 8.41 7.15 0.59
C THR A 134 8.34 8.62 0.20
N ASP A 135 7.31 8.97 -0.57
CA ASP A 135 7.02 10.33 -0.99
C ASP A 135 8.15 11.03 -1.78
N THR A 136 9.02 10.25 -2.44
CA THR A 136 9.99 10.75 -3.43
C THR A 136 9.57 10.41 -4.86
N GLU A 137 10.34 10.83 -5.86
CA GLU A 137 10.13 10.49 -7.27
C GLU A 137 10.20 8.99 -7.58
N ALA A 138 10.84 8.21 -6.69
CA ALA A 138 10.93 6.77 -6.79
C ALA A 138 9.73 6.03 -6.14
N ASP A 139 8.86 6.73 -5.41
CA ASP A 139 7.65 6.14 -4.83
C ASP A 139 6.58 5.92 -5.92
N PRO A 140 6.09 4.67 -6.12
CA PRO A 140 5.04 4.39 -7.10
C PRO A 140 3.78 5.24 -6.96
N HIS A 141 3.42 5.61 -5.73
CA HIS A 141 2.20 6.37 -5.41
C HIS A 141 2.52 7.60 -4.54
N ASN A 142 3.64 8.27 -4.86
CA ASN A 142 4.11 9.50 -4.21
C ASN A 142 2.98 10.50 -3.89
N SER A 143 2.71 10.73 -2.61
CA SER A 143 1.60 11.60 -2.19
C SER A 143 1.89 13.10 -2.39
N HIS A 144 3.14 13.52 -2.65
CA HIS A 144 3.46 14.90 -3.06
C HIS A 144 2.83 15.29 -4.40
N ARG A 145 2.45 14.31 -5.23
CA ARG A 145 1.72 14.54 -6.49
C ARG A 145 0.22 14.74 -6.29
N GLY A 146 -0.24 14.76 -5.03
CA GLY A 146 -1.61 15.05 -4.65
C GLY A 146 -2.48 13.81 -4.50
N PHE A 147 -3.64 14.03 -3.87
CA PHE A 147 -4.59 12.98 -3.48
C PHE A 147 -4.97 12.05 -4.65
N TRP A 148 -5.37 12.61 -5.79
CA TRP A 148 -5.86 11.80 -6.92
C TRP A 148 -4.76 10.92 -7.51
N PHE A 149 -3.52 11.40 -7.52
CA PHE A 149 -2.40 10.61 -8.00
C PHE A 149 -2.14 9.41 -7.08
N SER A 150 -1.99 9.63 -5.77
CA SER A 150 -1.66 8.55 -4.83
C SER A 150 -2.84 7.59 -4.60
N HIS A 151 -4.08 8.06 -4.78
CA HIS A 151 -5.26 7.20 -4.70
C HIS A 151 -5.37 6.27 -5.92
N VAL A 152 -5.46 6.81 -7.14
CA VAL A 152 -5.73 5.99 -8.33
C VAL A 152 -4.94 6.39 -9.58
N GLY A 153 -4.51 7.65 -9.69
CA GLY A 153 -3.84 8.16 -10.87
C GLY A 153 -2.53 7.42 -11.20
N TRP A 154 -1.83 6.91 -10.20
CA TRP A 154 -0.63 6.11 -10.38
C TRP A 154 -0.85 4.80 -11.15
N LEU A 155 -2.08 4.27 -11.16
CA LEU A 155 -2.47 3.09 -11.93
C LEU A 155 -2.83 3.43 -13.39
N MET A 156 -3.11 4.70 -13.67
CA MET A 156 -3.59 5.18 -14.97
C MET A 156 -2.47 5.68 -15.88
N ILE A 157 -1.24 5.75 -15.38
CA ILE A 157 -0.07 6.20 -16.15
C ILE A 157 1.08 5.21 -16.02
N LYS A 158 2.01 5.25 -16.98
CA LYS A 158 3.22 4.45 -16.90
C LYS A 158 4.08 4.92 -15.71
N LYS A 159 4.58 4.01 -14.89
CA LYS A 159 5.54 4.34 -13.81
C LYS A 159 6.74 5.11 -14.38
N LYS A 160 7.22 6.11 -13.65
CA LYS A 160 8.46 6.84 -13.98
C LYS A 160 9.64 5.86 -14.05
N ASP A 161 10.64 6.20 -14.87
CA ASP A 161 11.82 5.35 -14.98
C ASP A 161 12.59 5.25 -13.67
N GLU A 162 12.56 6.28 -12.82
CA GLU A 162 13.16 6.22 -11.48
C GLU A 162 12.51 5.14 -10.60
N VAL A 163 11.17 5.07 -10.54
CA VAL A 163 10.43 4.01 -9.84
C VAL A 163 10.85 2.63 -10.36
N ARG A 164 10.99 2.48 -11.69
CA ARG A 164 11.38 1.21 -12.32
C ARG A 164 12.82 0.83 -12.00
N GLN A 165 13.74 1.79 -12.03
CA GLN A 165 15.15 1.58 -11.71
C GLN A 165 15.35 1.22 -10.24
N ARG A 166 14.76 1.98 -9.32
CA ARG A 166 14.82 1.71 -7.88
C ARG A 166 14.13 0.38 -7.52
N GLY A 167 13.04 0.05 -8.20
CA GLY A 167 12.35 -1.24 -8.04
C GLY A 167 13.18 -2.45 -8.43
N ARG A 168 14.11 -2.33 -9.40
CA ARG A 168 15.05 -3.42 -9.74
C ARG A 168 16.11 -3.64 -8.66
N GLY A 169 16.39 -2.63 -7.83
CA GLY A 169 17.38 -2.69 -6.75
C GLY A 169 16.79 -3.11 -5.39
N ILE A 170 15.50 -3.47 -5.33
CA ILE A 170 14.90 -4.05 -4.12
C ILE A 170 15.26 -5.52 -4.03
N ASP A 171 15.76 -5.95 -2.88
CA ASP A 171 15.93 -7.38 -2.58
C ASP A 171 14.57 -8.08 -2.58
N MET A 172 14.44 -9.09 -3.43
CA MET A 172 13.24 -9.93 -3.58
C MET A 172 13.58 -11.42 -3.44
N THR A 173 14.78 -11.75 -2.97
CA THR A 173 15.30 -13.13 -2.90
C THR A 173 14.35 -14.02 -2.10
N ASP A 174 13.86 -13.54 -0.97
CA ASP A 174 12.90 -14.25 -0.12
C ASP A 174 11.57 -14.57 -0.83
N ILE A 175 11.11 -13.68 -1.71
CA ILE A 175 9.86 -13.86 -2.46
C ILE A 175 10.08 -14.83 -3.63
N LEU A 176 11.28 -14.81 -4.21
CA LEU A 176 11.69 -15.74 -5.27
C LEU A 176 11.90 -17.17 -4.74
N GLU A 177 12.33 -17.29 -3.49
CA GLU A 177 12.55 -18.57 -2.80
C GLU A 177 11.29 -19.12 -2.11
N ASP A 178 10.24 -18.32 -1.93
CA ASP A 178 8.98 -18.74 -1.32
C ASP A 178 8.16 -19.64 -2.28
N PRO A 179 8.04 -20.96 -2.05
CA PRO A 179 7.35 -21.86 -2.98
C PRO A 179 5.85 -21.59 -3.10
N VAL A 180 5.22 -21.01 -2.07
CA VAL A 180 3.81 -20.63 -2.11
C VAL A 180 3.64 -19.46 -3.06
N VAL A 181 4.46 -18.42 -2.92
CA VAL A 181 4.42 -17.27 -3.83
C VAL A 181 4.72 -17.72 -5.26
N GLN A 182 5.76 -18.52 -5.47
CA GLN A 182 6.12 -19.02 -6.80
C GLN A 182 4.99 -19.82 -7.47
N PHE A 183 4.28 -20.66 -6.72
CA PHE A 183 3.13 -21.39 -7.24
C PHE A 183 2.02 -20.44 -7.69
N PHE A 184 1.59 -19.55 -6.79
CA PHE A 184 0.48 -18.66 -7.06
C PHE A 184 0.78 -17.64 -8.18
N ASP A 185 1.99 -17.08 -8.19
CA ASP A 185 2.42 -16.14 -9.25
C ASP A 185 2.58 -16.84 -10.60
N ARG A 186 3.03 -18.11 -10.64
CA ARG A 186 3.08 -18.91 -11.89
C ARG A 186 1.70 -19.12 -12.50
N TYR A 187 0.68 -19.35 -11.68
CA TYR A 187 -0.70 -19.59 -12.14
C TYR A 187 -1.59 -18.35 -12.01
N PHE A 188 -0.99 -17.16 -11.89
CA PHE A 188 -1.70 -15.90 -11.61
C PHE A 188 -2.86 -15.63 -12.57
N SER A 189 -2.64 -15.80 -13.88
CA SER A 189 -3.66 -15.51 -14.90
C SER A 189 -4.91 -16.40 -14.80
N ILE A 190 -4.82 -17.53 -14.11
CA ILE A 190 -5.93 -18.47 -13.92
C ILE A 190 -6.50 -18.33 -12.50
N ILE A 191 -5.64 -18.39 -11.47
CA ILE A 191 -6.08 -18.40 -10.07
C ILE A 191 -6.72 -17.06 -9.69
N ASN A 192 -6.11 -15.94 -10.06
CA ASN A 192 -6.57 -14.61 -9.65
C ASN A 192 -8.02 -14.32 -10.12
N PRO A 193 -8.39 -14.44 -11.40
CA PRO A 193 -9.78 -14.21 -11.81
C PRO A 193 -10.77 -15.23 -11.23
N ILE A 194 -10.36 -16.48 -11.05
CA ILE A 194 -11.22 -17.51 -10.43
C ILE A 194 -11.54 -17.12 -8.99
N LEU A 195 -10.53 -16.85 -8.16
CA LEU A 195 -10.75 -16.51 -6.75
C LEU A 195 -11.40 -15.14 -6.57
N SER A 196 -11.11 -14.18 -7.44
CA SER A 196 -11.60 -12.81 -7.30
C SER A 196 -13.04 -12.61 -7.78
N PHE A 197 -13.47 -13.37 -8.80
CA PHE A 197 -14.74 -13.12 -9.48
C PHE A 197 -15.61 -14.36 -9.58
N VAL A 198 -15.04 -15.53 -9.91
CA VAL A 198 -15.83 -16.75 -10.12
C VAL A 198 -16.32 -17.32 -8.79
N VAL A 199 -15.42 -17.60 -7.85
CA VAL A 199 -15.77 -18.17 -6.53
C VAL A 199 -16.77 -17.31 -5.75
N PRO A 200 -16.57 -15.99 -5.57
CA PRO A 200 -17.52 -15.18 -4.80
C PRO A 200 -18.90 -15.07 -5.47
N VAL A 201 -19.00 -15.26 -6.79
CA VAL A 201 -20.29 -15.33 -7.50
C VAL A 201 -20.90 -16.71 -7.44
N PHE A 202 -20.09 -17.76 -7.57
CA PHE A 202 -20.53 -19.15 -7.58
C PHE A 202 -21.19 -19.53 -6.25
N ILE A 203 -20.59 -19.16 -5.12
CA ILE A 203 -21.06 -19.61 -3.80
C ILE A 203 -22.51 -19.19 -3.51
N PRO A 204 -22.90 -17.91 -3.62
CA PRO A 204 -24.28 -17.51 -3.34
C PRO A 204 -25.30 -18.06 -4.33
N VAL A 205 -24.91 -18.18 -5.61
CA VAL A 205 -25.82 -18.67 -6.64
C VAL A 205 -26.15 -20.15 -6.42
N TYR A 206 -25.13 -20.98 -6.22
CA TYR A 206 -25.32 -22.44 -6.13
C TYR A 206 -25.70 -22.92 -4.74
N PHE A 207 -25.14 -22.35 -3.68
CA PHE A 207 -25.37 -22.85 -2.32
C PHE A 207 -26.41 -22.04 -1.54
N LEU A 208 -26.66 -20.79 -1.93
CA LEU A 208 -27.58 -19.90 -1.20
C LEU A 208 -28.80 -19.48 -2.05
N ASN A 209 -28.96 -20.09 -3.24
CA ASN A 209 -30.06 -19.85 -4.18
C ASN A 209 -30.28 -18.35 -4.49
N GLN A 210 -29.19 -17.58 -4.60
CA GLN A 210 -29.26 -16.14 -4.90
C GLN A 210 -29.28 -15.89 -6.41
N SER A 211 -29.88 -14.76 -6.82
CA SER A 211 -29.91 -14.35 -8.22
C SER A 211 -28.50 -14.16 -8.80
N LEU A 212 -28.23 -14.77 -9.96
CA LEU A 212 -26.95 -14.59 -10.67
C LEU A 212 -26.66 -13.12 -10.97
N LYS A 213 -27.66 -12.37 -11.48
CA LYS A 213 -27.54 -10.94 -11.79
C LYS A 213 -27.10 -10.15 -10.57
N TRP A 214 -27.83 -10.28 -9.46
CA TRP A 214 -27.54 -9.49 -8.25
C TRP A 214 -26.26 -9.94 -7.54
N THR A 215 -25.89 -11.21 -7.68
CA THR A 215 -24.61 -11.69 -7.18
C THR A 215 -23.45 -11.09 -7.98
N ILE A 216 -23.53 -11.04 -9.31
CA ILE A 216 -22.53 -10.36 -10.15
C ILE A 216 -22.43 -8.87 -9.79
N VAL A 217 -23.57 -8.19 -9.65
CA VAL A 217 -23.63 -6.78 -9.25
C VAL A 217 -22.91 -6.56 -7.92
N THR A 218 -23.26 -7.32 -6.88
CA THR A 218 -22.68 -7.12 -5.56
C THR A 218 -21.20 -7.50 -5.50
N GLN A 219 -20.78 -8.60 -6.15
CA GLN A 219 -19.41 -9.10 -6.04
C GLN A 219 -18.41 -8.44 -6.98
N ILE A 220 -18.83 -8.05 -8.19
CA ILE A 220 -17.93 -7.49 -9.21
C ILE A 220 -18.06 -5.96 -9.28
N PHE A 221 -19.28 -5.43 -9.22
CA PHE A 221 -19.51 -4.00 -9.41
C PHE A 221 -19.68 -3.20 -8.12
N MET A 222 -19.83 -3.84 -6.95
CA MET A 222 -19.85 -3.14 -5.66
C MET A 222 -18.62 -3.51 -4.82
N ARG A 223 -18.49 -4.78 -4.43
CA ARG A 223 -17.39 -5.28 -3.57
C ARG A 223 -16.01 -4.94 -4.11
N TYR A 224 -15.75 -5.24 -5.39
CA TYR A 224 -14.42 -5.07 -5.96
C TYR A 224 -13.98 -3.60 -6.04
N PRO A 225 -14.79 -2.66 -6.57
CA PRO A 225 -14.48 -1.23 -6.51
C PRO A 225 -14.30 -0.71 -5.09
N TRP A 226 -15.15 -1.14 -4.15
CA TRP A 226 -15.02 -0.73 -2.75
C TRP A 226 -13.71 -1.21 -2.14
N LEU A 227 -13.35 -2.47 -2.34
CA LEU A 227 -12.09 -3.04 -1.86
C LEU A 227 -10.87 -2.29 -2.43
N LEU A 228 -10.92 -1.92 -3.71
CA LEU A 228 -9.88 -1.12 -4.35
C LEU A 228 -9.75 0.24 -3.67
N ASN A 229 -10.85 0.98 -3.50
CA ASN A 229 -10.83 2.30 -2.86
C ASN A 229 -10.41 2.24 -1.39
N ILE A 230 -10.82 1.20 -0.65
CA ILE A 230 -10.36 0.95 0.71
C ILE A 230 -8.83 0.76 0.73
N THR A 231 -8.28 -0.06 -0.16
CA THR A 231 -6.83 -0.28 -0.26
C THR A 231 -6.11 1.02 -0.64
N TRP A 232 -6.58 1.71 -1.67
CA TRP A 232 -6.01 2.95 -2.18
C TRP A 232 -6.11 4.11 -1.20
N SER A 233 -7.05 4.05 -0.25
CA SER A 233 -7.17 5.05 0.81
C SER A 233 -5.95 5.08 1.73
N VAL A 234 -5.23 3.96 1.88
CA VAL A 234 -3.97 3.91 2.64
C VAL A 234 -2.93 4.80 1.98
N ASN A 235 -2.79 4.71 0.64
CA ASN A 235 -1.83 5.51 -0.12
C ASN A 235 -2.18 7.01 -0.19
N SER A 236 -3.47 7.35 -0.03
CA SER A 236 -3.94 8.74 -0.13
C SER A 236 -4.32 9.34 1.21
N PHE A 237 -5.41 8.88 1.84
CA PHE A 237 -5.89 9.43 3.11
C PHE A 237 -4.85 9.28 4.22
N ALA A 238 -4.19 8.12 4.32
CA ALA A 238 -3.20 7.87 5.37
C ALA A 238 -1.82 8.49 5.08
N HIS A 239 -1.67 9.27 4.00
CA HIS A 239 -0.50 10.12 3.74
C HIS A 239 -0.83 11.62 3.77
N LEU A 240 -2.10 12.00 3.86
CA LEU A 240 -2.54 13.39 3.69
C LEU A 240 -3.39 13.91 4.84
N PHE A 241 -4.14 13.05 5.53
CA PHE A 241 -5.10 13.47 6.55
C PHE A 241 -4.92 12.65 7.83
N GLY A 242 -4.60 13.30 8.93
CA GLY A 242 -4.44 12.66 10.24
C GLY A 242 -3.32 13.28 11.07
N TYR A 243 -2.80 12.52 12.02
CA TYR A 243 -1.81 12.99 13.00
C TYR A 243 -0.45 12.30 12.85
N HIS A 244 0.62 12.95 13.29
CA HIS A 244 2.00 12.46 13.21
C HIS A 244 2.56 12.13 14.60
N ALA A 245 1.90 11.22 15.30
CA ALA A 245 2.20 10.89 16.70
C ALA A 245 3.64 10.37 16.94
N TYR A 246 4.32 9.84 15.93
CA TYR A 246 5.64 9.20 16.05
C TYR A 246 6.73 9.96 15.29
N ASP A 247 6.48 10.38 14.06
CA ASP A 247 7.44 11.19 13.29
C ASP A 247 6.70 12.22 12.41
N LYS A 248 6.84 13.51 12.75
CA LYS A 248 6.25 14.64 12.00
C LYS A 248 7.03 15.06 10.77
N SER A 249 8.22 14.48 10.54
CA SER A 249 9.04 14.77 9.36
C SER A 249 8.66 13.95 8.13
N ILE A 250 7.80 12.93 8.29
CA ILE A 250 7.28 12.09 7.21
C ILE A 250 5.79 12.36 6.99
N ARG A 251 5.27 12.14 5.77
CA ARG A 251 3.85 12.37 5.46
C ARG A 251 2.84 11.31 5.95
N PRO A 252 3.19 10.02 6.11
CA PRO A 252 2.27 9.04 6.68
C PRO A 252 1.63 9.53 7.98
N THR A 253 0.32 9.41 8.08
CA THR A 253 -0.50 9.89 9.19
C THR A 253 -1.19 8.74 9.93
N GLN A 254 -1.54 8.98 11.18
CA GLN A 254 -2.51 8.16 11.91
C GLN A 254 -3.90 8.61 11.51
N ASN A 255 -4.67 7.72 10.89
CA ASN A 255 -6.02 7.94 10.41
C ASN A 255 -6.96 6.82 10.87
N ILE A 256 -7.82 7.12 11.84
CA ILE A 256 -8.70 6.13 12.45
C ILE A 256 -9.75 5.59 11.47
N PHE A 257 -10.27 6.43 10.57
CA PHE A 257 -11.25 6.02 9.58
C PHE A 257 -10.64 5.01 8.61
N VAL A 258 -9.43 5.28 8.10
CA VAL A 258 -8.68 4.33 7.28
C VAL A 258 -8.46 3.04 8.07
N SER A 259 -8.09 3.12 9.35
CA SER A 259 -7.84 1.92 10.16
C SER A 259 -9.07 1.04 10.34
N PHE A 260 -10.24 1.65 10.49
CA PHE A 260 -11.51 0.94 10.57
C PHE A 260 -11.82 0.19 9.26
N VAL A 261 -11.78 0.88 8.12
CA VAL A 261 -12.19 0.28 6.84
C VAL A 261 -11.16 -0.70 6.27
N THR A 262 -9.88 -0.57 6.64
CA THR A 262 -8.79 -1.46 6.18
C THR A 262 -8.48 -2.59 7.15
N GLY A 263 -9.08 -2.59 8.35
CA GLY A 263 -8.81 -3.61 9.36
C GLY A 263 -7.42 -3.51 10.01
N GLY A 264 -6.85 -2.31 10.10
CA GLY A 264 -5.59 -2.07 10.84
C GLY A 264 -4.57 -1.13 10.20
N GLU A 265 -4.77 -0.70 8.96
CA GLU A 265 -3.70 -0.07 8.16
C GLU A 265 -3.69 1.46 8.19
N GLY A 266 -4.62 2.05 8.94
CA GLY A 266 -4.68 3.50 9.15
C GLY A 266 -3.72 4.02 10.21
N TRP A 267 -3.06 3.14 10.97
CA TRP A 267 -1.97 3.52 11.87
C TRP A 267 -0.66 3.74 11.09
N HIS A 268 -0.72 4.56 10.04
CA HIS A 268 0.28 4.61 8.98
C HIS A 268 1.54 5.38 9.38
N ASN A 269 1.44 6.41 10.23
CA ASN A 269 2.62 7.07 10.80
C ASN A 269 3.43 6.10 11.67
N TYR A 270 2.77 5.30 12.51
CA TYR A 270 3.46 4.26 13.29
C TYR A 270 4.09 3.22 12.38
N HIS A 271 3.33 2.73 11.40
CA HIS A 271 3.76 1.71 10.45
C HIS A 271 5.01 2.12 9.68
N HIS A 272 5.08 3.36 9.19
CA HIS A 272 6.27 3.84 8.47
C HIS A 272 7.50 4.07 9.37
N VAL A 273 7.29 4.33 10.67
CA VAL A 273 8.39 4.44 11.64
C VAL A 273 8.88 3.06 12.10
N PHE A 274 7.97 2.10 12.28
CA PHE A 274 8.25 0.74 12.76
C PHE A 274 7.73 -0.33 11.79
N PRO A 275 8.21 -0.37 10.53
CA PRO A 275 7.64 -1.23 9.49
C PRO A 275 7.81 -2.73 9.77
N TRP A 276 8.69 -3.11 10.69
CA TRP A 276 8.88 -4.51 11.10
C TRP A 276 7.92 -4.97 12.19
N ASP A 277 7.08 -4.08 12.75
CA ASP A 277 6.14 -4.44 13.82
C ASP A 277 4.91 -5.18 13.26
N TYR A 278 4.64 -6.39 13.74
CA TYR A 278 3.56 -7.22 13.17
C TYR A 278 2.15 -6.68 13.43
N LYS A 279 1.95 -5.84 14.44
CA LYS A 279 0.63 -5.22 14.63
C LYS A 279 0.46 -3.99 13.77
N ALA A 280 1.54 -3.37 13.28
CA ALA A 280 1.51 -2.07 12.60
C ALA A 280 0.86 -0.95 13.44
N ASN A 281 0.70 -1.15 14.75
CA ASN A 281 0.21 -0.14 15.67
C ASN A 281 0.77 -0.34 17.09
N GLU A 282 0.75 0.73 17.89
CA GLU A 282 1.20 0.67 19.27
C GLU A 282 0.13 0.01 20.17
N PHE A 283 -1.07 0.58 20.17
CA PHE A 283 -2.11 0.28 21.16
C PHE A 283 -3.03 -0.87 20.75
N LYS A 284 -3.58 -1.58 21.74
CA LYS A 284 -4.61 -2.59 21.49
C LYS A 284 -5.87 -1.92 20.97
N SER A 285 -6.35 -2.41 19.83
CA SER A 285 -7.66 -2.03 19.31
C SER A 285 -8.26 -3.19 18.54
N PHE A 286 -9.38 -3.72 19.05
CA PHE A 286 -10.11 -4.79 18.38
C PHE A 286 -10.74 -4.28 17.08
N TRP A 287 -11.52 -3.20 17.16
CA TRP A 287 -12.26 -2.63 16.02
C TRP A 287 -11.36 -1.96 14.98
N PHE A 288 -10.23 -1.40 15.39
CA PHE A 288 -9.34 -0.66 14.50
C PHE A 288 -8.06 -1.43 14.13
N ASN A 289 -7.91 -2.69 14.53
CA ASN A 289 -6.84 -3.59 14.07
C ASN A 289 -7.18 -5.09 14.26
N PRO A 290 -8.30 -5.56 13.70
CA PRO A 290 -8.70 -6.97 13.81
C PRO A 290 -7.66 -7.95 13.23
N THR A 291 -6.82 -7.51 12.29
CA THR A 291 -5.74 -8.35 11.73
C THR A 291 -4.75 -8.78 12.81
N SER A 292 -4.36 -7.87 13.71
CA SER A 292 -3.43 -8.21 14.80
C SER A 292 -4.00 -9.27 15.76
N LEU A 293 -5.32 -9.27 15.98
CA LEU A 293 -5.99 -10.27 16.79
C LEU A 293 -5.92 -11.65 16.14
N TRP A 294 -6.23 -11.75 14.84
CA TRP A 294 -6.14 -13.03 14.13
C TRP A 294 -4.71 -13.57 14.11
N LEU A 295 -3.71 -12.71 13.97
CA LEU A 295 -2.31 -13.12 14.09
C LEU A 295 -1.99 -13.65 15.50
N ASP A 296 -2.51 -13.01 16.55
CA ASP A 296 -2.38 -13.49 17.93
C ASP A 296 -3.07 -14.86 18.12
N VAL A 297 -4.22 -15.09 17.49
CA VAL A 297 -4.91 -16.40 17.49
C VAL A 297 -4.10 -17.45 16.75
N PHE A 298 -3.62 -17.15 15.54
CA PHE A 298 -2.79 -18.08 14.78
C PHE A 298 -1.45 -18.38 15.46
N HIS A 299 -0.92 -17.44 16.24
CA HIS A 299 0.25 -17.68 17.07
C HIS A 299 -0.05 -18.69 18.19
N LYS A 300 -1.18 -18.55 18.89
CA LYS A 300 -1.63 -19.53 19.89
C LYS A 300 -1.87 -20.92 19.30
N LEU A 301 -2.36 -20.99 18.06
CA LEU A 301 -2.51 -22.24 17.30
C LEU A 301 -1.18 -22.78 16.75
N GLY A 302 -0.06 -22.08 16.97
CA GLY A 302 1.26 -22.48 16.50
C GLY A 302 1.45 -22.36 14.98
N LEU A 303 0.61 -21.61 14.28
CA LEU A 303 0.71 -21.34 12.84
C LEU A 303 1.56 -20.10 12.53
N VAL A 304 1.65 -19.17 13.49
CA VAL A 304 2.50 -17.96 13.43
C VAL A 304 3.58 -18.02 14.51
N TYR A 305 4.79 -17.56 14.18
CA TYR A 305 5.93 -17.48 15.10
C TYR A 305 6.84 -16.30 14.72
N ASP A 306 7.87 -16.03 15.54
CA ASP A 306 8.82 -14.91 15.36
C ASP A 306 8.14 -13.53 15.18
N LEU A 307 7.10 -13.27 15.98
CA LEU A 307 6.36 -12.01 16.00
C LEU A 307 7.26 -10.85 16.45
N ARG A 308 7.53 -9.90 15.56
CA ARG A 308 8.38 -8.74 15.85
C ARG A 308 7.57 -7.56 16.38
N ARG A 309 8.03 -6.94 17.47
CA ARG A 309 7.39 -5.75 18.07
C ARG A 309 8.43 -4.69 18.38
N ALA A 310 8.07 -3.42 18.16
CA ALA A 310 8.87 -2.32 18.70
C ALA A 310 8.75 -2.29 20.23
N THR A 311 9.86 -2.01 20.92
CA THR A 311 9.87 -1.97 22.38
C THR A 311 9.21 -0.68 22.88
N PRO A 312 8.45 -0.71 24.00
CA PRO A 312 7.79 0.49 24.54
C PRO A 312 8.76 1.67 24.73
N ASP A 313 9.94 1.41 25.29
CA ASP A 313 10.98 2.43 25.50
C ASP A 313 11.46 3.08 24.20
N HIS A 314 11.60 2.29 23.13
CA HIS A 314 12.01 2.81 21.82
C HIS A 314 10.91 3.68 21.22
N ILE A 315 9.66 3.21 21.29
CA ILE A 315 8.49 3.97 20.82
C ILE A 315 8.40 5.30 21.55
N GLU A 316 8.48 5.29 22.89
CA GLU A 316 8.35 6.48 23.71
C GLU A 316 9.46 7.50 23.44
N LYS A 317 10.73 7.06 23.41
CA LYS A 317 11.87 7.95 23.12
C LYS A 317 11.74 8.59 21.73
N LEU A 318 11.31 7.81 20.74
CA LEU A 318 11.18 8.31 19.37
C LEU A 318 10.01 9.28 19.25
N ALA A 319 8.84 8.93 19.79
CA ALA A 319 7.66 9.80 19.78
C ALA A 319 7.91 11.12 20.53
N LYS A 320 8.60 11.10 21.68
CA LYS A 320 9.00 12.34 22.39
C LYS A 320 9.93 13.22 21.56
N ARG A 321 10.85 12.62 20.80
CA ARG A 321 11.84 13.35 20.01
C ARG A 321 11.28 13.88 18.69
N LYS A 322 10.44 13.11 18.00
CA LYS A 322 10.04 13.36 16.62
C LYS A 322 8.53 13.50 16.40
N GLY A 323 7.71 13.07 17.35
CA GLY A 323 6.26 13.18 17.24
C GLY A 323 5.77 14.63 17.31
N ASP A 324 4.51 14.81 16.95
CA ASP A 324 3.80 16.09 17.01
C ASP A 324 3.09 16.34 18.37
N GLY A 325 3.24 15.42 19.33
CA GLY A 325 2.60 15.50 20.66
C GLY A 325 1.21 14.85 20.76
N THR A 326 0.64 14.37 19.65
CA THR A 326 -0.74 13.80 19.62
C THR A 326 -0.83 12.37 20.13
N ARG A 327 0.30 11.73 20.47
CA ARG A 327 0.35 10.34 20.98
C ARG A 327 -0.47 10.15 22.27
N HIS A 328 -0.49 11.13 23.17
CA HIS A 328 -1.26 11.05 24.41
C HIS A 328 -2.77 10.93 24.16
N SER A 329 -3.30 11.71 23.22
CA SER A 329 -4.72 11.64 22.83
C SER A 329 -5.09 10.27 22.23
N GLN A 330 -4.15 9.61 21.53
CA GLN A 330 -4.37 8.26 21.02
C GLN A 330 -4.41 7.21 22.13
N GLN A 331 -3.56 7.36 23.14
CA GLN A 331 -3.56 6.47 24.31
C GLN A 331 -4.91 6.53 25.05
N GLU A 332 -5.41 7.74 25.32
CA GLU A 332 -6.71 7.94 25.96
C GLU A 332 -7.87 7.35 25.14
N PHE A 333 -7.87 7.59 23.83
CA PHE A 333 -8.87 7.03 22.93
C PHE A 333 -8.86 5.50 22.94
N SER A 334 -7.66 4.90 22.86
CA SER A 334 -7.53 3.45 22.84
C SER A 334 -7.95 2.82 24.17
N GLN A 335 -7.71 3.51 25.29
CA GLN A 335 -8.15 3.06 26.61
C GLN A 335 -9.68 3.06 26.73
N LYS A 336 -10.34 4.15 26.32
CA LYS A 336 -11.81 4.23 26.28
C LYS A 336 -12.44 3.17 25.37
N ALA A 337 -11.83 2.90 24.22
CA ALA A 337 -12.33 1.88 23.29
C ALA A 337 -12.27 0.45 23.89
N VAL A 338 -11.26 0.17 24.72
CA VAL A 338 -11.16 -1.10 25.45
C VAL A 338 -12.22 -1.19 26.55
N ASP A 339 -12.42 -0.10 27.30
CA ASP A 339 -13.38 -0.06 28.40
C ASP A 339 -14.84 -0.23 27.92
N CYS A 340 -15.18 0.27 26.74
CA CYS A 340 -16.50 0.07 26.12
C CYS A 340 -16.70 -1.33 25.49
N SER A 341 -15.71 -2.21 25.55
CA SER A 341 -15.78 -3.57 24.96
C SER A 341 -16.07 -4.67 26.00
N TYR A 342 -16.40 -4.30 27.24
CA TYR A 342 -16.77 -5.20 28.34
C TYR A 342 -18.25 -5.13 28.69
#